data_AF-A0A7Y5WNN3-F1
#
_entry.id   AF-A0A7Y5WNN3-F1
#
_cell.length_a   1.000
_cell.length_b   1.000
_cell.length_c   1.000
_cell.angle_alpha   90.00
_cell.angle_beta   90.00
_cell.angle_gamma   90.00
#
_symmetry.space_group_name_H-M   'P 1'
#
loop_
_entity.id
_entity.type
_entity.pdbx_description
1 polymer ?
#
loop_
_entity_poly.entity_id
_entity_poly.type
_entity_poly.pdbx_seq_one_letter_code
_entity_poly.pdbx_strand_id
1 'polypeptide(L)' 'MRPDGQLAGRTALVTGASRGIGAAVARRLAADGARV' A
#
# COMPACT_ATOMS: atom_id res chain seq x y z
N MET A 1 -3.62 18.19 -6.14
CA MET A 1 -4.06 16.80 -5.90
C MET A 1 -3.49 15.96 -7.03
N ARG A 2 -2.56 15.02 -6.78
CA ARG A 2 -2.09 14.12 -7.83
C ARG A 2 -3.22 13.11 -8.11
N PRO A 3 -3.72 13.01 -9.35
CA PRO A 3 -4.94 12.26 -9.65
C PRO A 3 -4.83 10.75 -9.40
N ASP A 4 -3.63 10.20 -9.22
CA ASP A 4 -3.38 8.76 -9.30
C ASP A 4 -3.04 8.09 -7.94
N GLY A 5 -3.07 8.84 -6.84
CA GLY A 5 -2.59 8.38 -5.52
C GLY A 5 -1.07 8.57 -5.37
N GLN A 6 -0.61 8.81 -4.13
CA GLN A 6 0.79 9.18 -3.86
C GLN A 6 1.81 8.11 -4.30
N LEU A 7 1.39 6.85 -4.38
CA LEU A 7 2.22 5.69 -4.68
C LEU A 7 1.88 5.02 -6.02
N ALA A 8 1.13 5.71 -6.90
CA ALA A 8 0.78 5.23 -8.23
C ALA A 8 1.99 4.63 -8.98
N GLY A 9 1.83 3.41 -9.49
CA GLY A 9 2.85 2.72 -10.29
C GLY A 9 4.06 2.20 -9.49
N ARG A 10 4.07 2.34 -8.15
CA ARG A 10 5.09 1.75 -7.28
C ARG A 10 4.68 0.33 -6.87
N THR A 11 5.66 -0.54 -6.62
CA THR A 11 5.46 -1.85 -6.00
C THR A 11 6.02 -1.83 -4.58
N ALA A 12 5.29 -2.40 -3.62
CA ALA A 12 5.71 -2.50 -2.22
C ALA A 12 5.61 -3.96 -1.75
N LEU A 13 6.61 -4.43 -1.01
CA LEU A 13 6.59 -5.74 -0.35
C LEU A 13 6.37 -5.52 1.14
N VAL A 14 5.31 -6.11 1.70
CA VAL A 14 5.01 -6.04 3.14
C VAL A 14 5.11 -7.44 3.75
N THR A 15 6.05 -7.62 4.68
CA THR A 15 6.16 -8.84 5.47
C THR A 15 5.20 -8.79 6.67
N GLY A 16 4.70 -9.95 7.12
CA GLY A 16 3.73 -10.00 8.22
C GLY A 16 2.37 -9.36 7.90
N ALA A 17 1.98 -9.28 6.62
CA ALA A 17 0.76 -8.62 6.17
C ALA A 17 -0.54 -9.38 6.50
N SER A 18 -0.45 -10.56 7.14
CA SER A 18 -1.60 -11.42 7.43
C SER A 18 -2.53 -10.82 8.50
N ARG A 19 -2.01 -9.99 9.42
CA ARG A 19 -2.81 -9.36 10.50
C ARG A 19 -2.11 -8.15 11.13
N GLY A 20 -2.82 -7.46 12.01
CA GLY A 20 -2.28 -6.34 12.81
C GLY A 20 -1.73 -5.21 11.94
N ILE A 21 -0.57 -4.68 12.34
CA ILE A 21 0.04 -3.51 11.69
C ILE A 21 0.39 -3.79 10.24
N GLY A 22 0.98 -4.95 9.93
CA GLY A 22 1.35 -5.31 8.55
C GLY A 22 0.14 -5.29 7.62
N ALA A 23 -1.01 -5.82 8.05
CA ALA A 23 -2.24 -5.79 7.28
C ALA A 23 -2.78 -4.37 7.08
N ALA A 24 -2.69 -3.51 8.11
CA ALA A 24 -3.13 -2.12 8.02
C ALA A 24 -2.26 -1.31 7.06
N VAL A 25 -0.93 -1.49 7.12
CA VAL A 25 0.03 -0.85 6.22
C VAL A 25 -0.19 -1.29 4.78
N ALA A 26 -0.36 -2.59 4.53
CA ALA A 26 -0.62 -3.11 3.18
C ALA A 26 -1.88 -2.48 2.55
N ARG A 27 -2.98 -2.36 3.33
CA ARG A 27 -4.21 -1.71 2.86
C ARG A 27 -4.00 -0.23 2.55
N ARG A 28 -3.25 0.49 3.40
CA ARG A 28 -2.97 1.91 3.17
C ARG A 28 -2.13 2.13 1.91
N LEU A 29 -1.08 1.33 1.73
CA LEU A 29 -0.22 1.42 0.54
C LEU A 29 -1.01 1.15 -0.75
N ALA A 30 -1.91 0.16 -0.73
CA ALA A 30 -2.79 -0.14 -1.86
C ALA A 30 -3.77 1.01 -2.14
N ALA A 31 -4.36 1.59 -1.09
CA ALA A 31 -5.25 2.76 -1.21
C ALA A 31 -4.52 3.99 -1.78
N ASP A 32 -3.22 4.14 -1.49
CA ASP A 32 -2.38 5.20 -2.05
C ASP A 32 -1.88 4.86 -3.48
N GLY A 33 -2.27 3.72 -4.07
CA GLY A 33 -2.03 3.36 -5.47
C GLY A 33 -0.84 2.42 -5.72
N ALA A 34 -0.23 1.87 -4.67
CA ALA A 34 0.84 0.89 -4.83
C ALA A 34 0.29 -0.50 -5.21
N ARG A 35 1.07 -1.26 -5.98
CA ARG A 35 0.92 -2.72 -6.07
C ARG A 35 1.60 -3.33 -4.84
N VAL A 36 0.80 -3.87 -3.94
CA VAL A 36 1.24 -4.44 -2.66
C VAL A 36 1.23 -5.96 -2.70
#